data_AF-A0A497I5I6-F1
#
_entry.id   AF-A0A497I5I6-F1
#
_cell.length_a   1.000
_cell.length_b   1.000
_cell.length_c   1.000
_cell.angle_alpha   90.00
_cell.angle_beta   90.00
_cell.angle_gamma   90.00
#
_symmetry.space_group_name_H-M   'P 1'
#
loop_
_entity.id
_entity.type
_entity.pdbx_description
1 polymer ?
#
loop_
_entity_poly.entity_id
_entity_poly.type
_entity_poly.pdbx_seq_one_letter_code
_entity_poly.pdbx_strand_id
1 'polypeptide(L)'
;MNFLEKIWMVLRRPSQLFPEIGLEEVKDSLIYYFILLIFFSAMYSMITFAFLNFGIIQVPELVGKPGLQAVFLNYCLQIFLVLIFFGGAGIFVYAAWLHLWIYVFGGRESYIETLKSTIYSLTPVFLFGWVPIVSLILWIWYLILQLFSISQLHRIPLSHAFFAFLISLVPIFSAFAFLQI
;
A
#
# COMPACT_ATOMS: atom_id res chain seq x y z
N MET A 1 0.75 -7.33 20.69
CA MET A 1 2.09 -6.89 20.22
C MET A 1 2.15 -5.37 20.17
N ASN A 2 3.31 -4.77 20.43
CA ASN A 2 3.47 -3.33 20.25
C ASN A 2 3.67 -2.96 18.77
N PHE A 3 3.58 -1.67 18.42
CA PHE A 3 3.63 -1.21 17.03
C PHE A 3 4.95 -1.53 16.30
N LEU A 4 6.09 -1.33 16.97
CA LEU A 4 7.42 -1.58 16.37
C LEU A 4 7.68 -3.08 16.19
N GLU A 5 7.23 -3.88 17.15
CA GLU A 5 7.29 -5.34 17.09
C GLU A 5 6.48 -5.86 15.90
N LYS A 6 5.29 -5.31 15.64
CA LYS A 6 4.50 -5.62 14.43
C LYS A 6 5.27 -5.32 13.16
N ILE A 7 5.83 -4.11 13.02
CA ILE A 7 6.66 -3.75 11.84
C ILE A 7 7.79 -4.76 11.66
N TRP A 8 8.52 -5.05 12.74
CA TRP A 8 9.67 -5.94 12.67
C TRP A 8 9.28 -7.36 12.27
N MET A 9 8.16 -7.87 12.80
CA MET A 9 7.64 -9.19 12.45
C MET A 9 7.14 -9.26 11.01
N VAL A 10 6.44 -8.22 10.51
CA VAL A 10 6.06 -8.15 9.08
C VAL A 10 7.30 -8.24 8.19
N LEU A 11 8.35 -7.47 8.52
CA LEU A 11 9.52 -7.34 7.66
C LEU A 11 10.46 -8.54 7.71
N ARG A 12 10.56 -9.26 8.83
CA ARG A 12 11.55 -10.34 9.00
C ARG A 12 10.96 -11.73 9.16
N ARG A 13 9.74 -11.84 9.69
CA ARG A 13 9.12 -13.13 10.04
C ARG A 13 7.64 -13.17 9.66
N PRO A 14 7.29 -12.88 8.39
CA PRO A 14 5.90 -12.76 7.99
C PRO A 14 5.09 -14.05 8.19
N SER A 15 5.72 -15.22 8.04
CA SER A 15 5.07 -16.51 8.28
C SER A 15 4.70 -16.78 9.74
N GLN A 16 5.34 -16.10 10.70
CA GLN A 16 4.99 -16.18 12.12
C GLN A 16 3.93 -15.16 12.50
N LEU A 17 3.88 -14.02 11.79
CA LEU A 17 2.95 -12.95 12.07
C LEU A 17 1.50 -13.26 11.64
N PHE A 18 1.30 -13.83 10.45
CA PHE A 18 -0.05 -13.94 9.88
C PHE A 18 -1.04 -14.76 10.73
N PRO A 19 -0.64 -15.84 11.42
CA PRO A 19 -1.52 -16.52 12.36
C PRO A 19 -1.94 -15.63 13.54
N GLU A 20 -1.04 -14.77 14.03
CA GLU A 20 -1.29 -13.90 15.19
C GLU A 20 -2.22 -12.75 14.83
N ILE A 21 -2.03 -12.09 13.68
CA ILE A 21 -2.89 -10.97 13.25
C ILE A 21 -4.31 -11.40 12.86
N GLY A 22 -4.52 -12.67 12.49
CA GLY A 22 -5.86 -13.22 12.28
C GLY A 22 -6.73 -13.14 13.54
N LEU A 23 -6.11 -13.19 14.72
CA LEU A 23 -6.80 -13.10 16.01
C LEU A 23 -7.04 -11.66 16.50
N GLU A 24 -6.42 -10.66 15.85
CA GLU A 24 -6.56 -9.26 16.27
C GLU A 24 -7.90 -8.65 15.84
N GLU A 25 -8.35 -7.64 16.57
CA GLU A 25 -9.49 -6.83 16.15
C GLU A 25 -9.14 -6.02 14.89
N VAL A 26 -10.13 -5.83 14.02
CA VAL A 26 -9.96 -4.99 12.82
C VAL A 26 -9.52 -3.57 13.18
N LYS A 27 -9.98 -3.05 14.33
CA LYS A 27 -9.64 -1.73 14.83
C LYS A 27 -8.12 -1.55 14.99
N ASP A 28 -7.43 -2.54 15.55
CA ASP A 28 -5.99 -2.47 15.76
C ASP A 28 -5.22 -2.46 14.43
N SER A 29 -5.72 -3.23 13.46
CA SER A 29 -5.16 -3.26 12.10
C SER A 29 -5.38 -1.93 11.37
N LEU A 30 -6.55 -1.30 11.53
CA LEU A 30 -6.84 0.01 10.95
C LEU A 30 -6.01 1.12 11.60
N ILE A 31 -5.85 1.13 12.92
CA ILE A 31 -4.97 2.09 13.60
C ILE A 31 -3.54 1.96 13.07
N TYR A 32 -3.03 0.72 12.97
CA TYR A 32 -1.72 0.44 12.38
C TYR A 32 -1.60 1.00 10.96
N TYR A 33 -2.59 0.72 10.11
CA TYR A 33 -2.65 1.20 8.73
C TYR A 33 -2.60 2.74 8.64
N PHE A 34 -3.46 3.44 9.39
CA PHE A 34 -3.56 4.90 9.29
C PHE A 34 -2.32 5.61 9.84
N ILE A 35 -1.68 5.07 10.88
CA ILE A 35 -0.39 5.59 11.37
C ILE A 35 0.66 5.52 10.25
N LEU A 36 0.78 4.36 9.58
CA LEU A 36 1.72 4.19 8.49
C LEU A 36 1.36 5.01 7.24
N LEU A 37 0.07 5.16 6.93
CA LEU A 37 -0.40 5.97 5.81
C LEU A 37 -0.05 7.45 6.01
N ILE A 38 -0.25 7.99 7.22
CA ILE A 38 0.11 9.38 7.55
C ILE A 38 1.62 9.56 7.41
N PHE A 39 2.40 8.63 7.96
CA PHE A 39 3.86 8.64 7.83
C PHE A 39 4.31 8.61 6.37
N PHE A 40 3.80 7.66 5.58
CA PHE A 40 4.12 7.51 4.17
C PHE A 40 3.77 8.78 3.38
N SER A 41 2.57 9.32 3.60
CA SER A 41 2.11 10.54 2.92
C SER A 41 3.00 11.74 3.22
N ALA A 42 3.42 11.89 4.48
CA ALA A 42 4.34 12.95 4.89
C ALA A 42 5.71 12.79 4.24
N MET A 43 6.31 11.60 4.31
CA MET A 43 7.62 11.32 3.71
C MET A 43 7.61 11.50 2.19
N TYR A 44 6.59 10.98 1.51
CA TYR A 44 6.44 11.11 0.06
C TYR A 44 6.31 12.57 -0.37
N SER A 45 5.51 13.36 0.35
CA SER A 45 5.34 14.80 0.11
C SER A 45 6.65 15.58 0.33
N MET A 46 7.38 15.28 1.41
CA MET A 46 8.67 15.91 1.72
C MET A 46 9.76 15.59 0.69
N ILE A 47 9.86 14.34 0.23
CA ILE A 47 10.82 13.97 -0.81
C ILE A 47 10.48 14.62 -2.15
N THR A 48 9.20 14.68 -2.49
CA THR A 48 8.74 15.40 -3.68
C THR A 48 9.09 16.89 -3.59
N PHE A 49 8.88 17.52 -2.43
CA PHE A 49 9.30 18.91 -2.19
C PHE A 49 10.80 19.09 -2.44
N ALA A 50 11.63 18.23 -1.84
CA ALA A 50 13.07 18.29 -2.00
C ALA A 50 13.46 18.18 -3.48
N PHE A 51 12.87 17.24 -4.22
CA PHE A 51 13.19 17.01 -5.64
C PHE A 51 12.78 18.17 -6.53
N LEU A 52 11.67 18.84 -6.25
CA LEU A 52 11.28 20.08 -6.92
C LEU A 52 12.28 21.21 -6.66
N ASN A 53 12.75 21.36 -5.42
CA ASN A 53 13.72 22.40 -5.06
C ASN A 53 15.12 22.15 -5.65
N PHE A 54 15.53 20.89 -5.77
CA PHE A 54 16.79 20.50 -6.42
C PHE A 54 16.68 20.42 -7.96
N GLY A 55 15.51 20.68 -8.53
CA GLY A 55 15.28 20.63 -9.98
C GLY A 55 15.37 19.22 -10.59
N ILE A 56 15.30 18.18 -9.76
CA ILE A 56 15.29 16.75 -10.18
C ILE A 56 13.96 16.43 -10.86
N ILE A 57 12.87 16.94 -10.29
CA ILE A 57 11.54 16.91 -10.90
C ILE A 57 11.22 18.33 -11.35
N GLN A 58 10.82 18.48 -12.60
CA GLN A 58 10.37 19.76 -13.14
C GLN A 58 8.87 19.69 -13.38
N VAL A 59 8.15 20.68 -12.87
CA VAL A 59 6.73 20.89 -13.21
C VAL A 59 6.71 22.02 -14.23
N PRO A 60 6.48 21.73 -15.53
CA PRO A 60 6.62 22.71 -16.61
C PRO A 60 5.83 24.00 -16.36
N GLU A 61 4.65 23.88 -15.75
CA GLU A 61 3.74 24.99 -15.44
C GLU A 61 4.28 25.96 -14.38
N LEU A 62 5.32 25.57 -13.64
CA LEU A 62 5.88 26.32 -12.53
C LEU A 62 7.24 26.97 -12.84
N VAL A 63 7.91 26.60 -13.93
CA VAL A 63 9.24 27.12 -14.28
C VAL A 63 9.19 28.64 -14.52
N GLY A 64 10.05 29.39 -13.82
CA GLY A 64 10.23 30.83 -14.03
C GLY A 64 9.21 31.76 -13.34
N LYS A 65 8.27 31.24 -12.54
CA LYS A 65 7.27 32.06 -11.83
C LYS A 65 7.81 32.58 -10.48
N PRO A 66 7.73 33.89 -10.19
CA PRO A 66 8.06 34.41 -8.86
C PRO A 66 7.11 33.84 -7.79
N GLY A 67 7.61 33.55 -6.58
CA GLY A 67 6.82 32.93 -5.51
C GLY A 67 6.80 31.39 -5.51
N LEU A 68 7.69 30.75 -6.28
CA LEU A 68 7.85 29.29 -6.43
C LEU A 68 7.71 28.48 -5.12
N GLN A 69 8.26 29.00 -4.02
CA GLN A 69 8.31 28.30 -2.74
C GLN A 69 6.91 28.11 -2.10
N ALA A 70 6.04 29.12 -2.18
CA ALA A 70 4.66 29.02 -1.70
C ALA A 70 3.83 28.06 -2.57
N VAL A 71 4.11 28.02 -3.87
CA VAL A 71 3.46 27.10 -4.81
C VAL A 71 3.88 25.66 -4.56
N PHE A 72 5.18 25.42 -4.32
CA PHE A 72 5.69 24.10 -3.94
C PHE A 72 5.10 23.60 -2.64
N LEU A 73 4.99 24.45 -1.63
CA LEU A 73 4.37 24.07 -0.36
C LEU A 73 2.90 23.68 -0.54
N ASN A 74 2.14 24.43 -1.35
CA ASN A 74 0.76 24.10 -1.68
C ASN A 74 0.67 22.74 -2.41
N TYR A 75 1.51 22.51 -3.42
CA TYR A 75 1.54 21.26 -4.16
C TYR A 75 1.84 20.05 -3.26
N CYS A 76 2.79 20.19 -2.35
CA CYS A 76 3.13 19.15 -1.38
C CYS A 76 1.98 18.86 -0.39
N LEU A 77 1.25 19.90 0.05
CA LEU A 77 0.05 19.73 0.85
C LEU A 77 -1.05 19.00 0.07
N GLN A 78 -1.25 19.34 -1.20
CA GLN A 78 -2.20 18.63 -2.07
C GLN A 78 -1.85 17.15 -2.20
N ILE A 79 -0.59 16.80 -2.48
CA ILE A 79 -0.14 15.40 -2.55
C ILE A 79 -0.43 14.67 -1.23
N PHE A 80 -0.07 15.28 -0.10
CA PHE A 80 -0.30 14.70 1.22
C PHE A 80 -1.78 14.39 1.45
N LEU A 81 -2.67 15.35 1.15
CA LEU A 81 -4.11 15.19 1.32
C LEU A 81 -4.71 14.15 0.36
N VAL A 82 -4.27 14.14 -0.90
CA VAL A 82 -4.69 13.14 -1.90
C VAL A 82 -4.29 11.75 -1.44
N LEU A 83 -3.05 11.55 -0.99
CA LEU A 83 -2.59 10.24 -0.51
C LEU A 83 -3.38 9.74 0.70
N ILE A 84 -3.69 10.62 1.65
CA ILE A 84 -4.53 10.25 2.80
C ILE A 84 -5.94 9.88 2.36
N PHE A 85 -6.56 10.70 1.51
CA PHE A 85 -7.95 10.50 1.09
C PHE A 85 -8.09 9.22 0.26
N PHE A 86 -7.29 9.07 -0.80
CA PHE A 86 -7.35 7.91 -1.69
C PHE A 86 -6.74 6.67 -1.07
N GLY A 87 -5.69 6.78 -0.26
CA GLY A 87 -5.17 5.63 0.50
C GLY A 87 -6.20 5.13 1.51
N GLY A 88 -6.76 6.04 2.30
CA GLY A 88 -7.74 5.75 3.34
C GLY A 88 -9.02 5.13 2.80
N ALA A 89 -9.57 5.61 1.69
CA ALA A 89 -10.74 5.00 1.07
C ALA A 89 -10.38 3.78 0.19
N GLY A 90 -9.27 3.90 -0.54
CA GLY A 90 -8.84 2.92 -1.54
C GLY A 90 -8.46 1.57 -0.94
N ILE A 91 -7.98 1.52 0.30
CA ILE A 91 -7.70 0.25 0.98
C ILE A 91 -8.93 -0.64 1.09
N PHE A 92 -10.11 -0.06 1.34
CA PHE A 92 -11.35 -0.83 1.44
C PHE A 92 -11.84 -1.29 0.07
N VAL A 93 -11.76 -0.40 -0.93
CA VAL A 93 -12.14 -0.74 -2.31
C VAL A 93 -11.23 -1.84 -2.87
N TYR A 94 -9.93 -1.71 -2.68
CA TYR A 94 -8.96 -2.70 -3.12
C TYR A 94 -9.12 -4.03 -2.38
N ALA A 95 -9.29 -4.02 -1.06
CA ALA A 95 -9.55 -5.24 -0.31
C ALA A 95 -10.83 -5.93 -0.79
N ALA A 96 -11.90 -5.18 -1.10
CA ALA A 96 -13.15 -5.75 -1.58
C ALA A 96 -12.98 -6.38 -2.96
N TRP A 97 -12.26 -5.68 -3.85
CA TRP A 97 -11.89 -6.17 -5.17
C TRP A 97 -11.07 -7.47 -5.07
N LEU A 98 -10.02 -7.49 -4.25
CA LEU A 98 -9.19 -8.68 -4.05
C LEU A 98 -9.97 -9.82 -3.40
N HIS A 99 -10.89 -9.52 -2.49
CA HIS A 99 -11.73 -10.51 -1.80
C HIS A 99 -12.59 -11.31 -2.78
N LEU A 100 -13.12 -10.68 -3.83
CA LEU A 100 -13.87 -11.36 -4.89
C LEU A 100 -13.03 -12.48 -5.52
N TRP A 101 -11.78 -12.20 -5.85
CA TRP A 101 -10.89 -13.18 -6.48
C TRP A 101 -10.45 -14.26 -5.50
N ILE A 102 -10.14 -13.89 -4.25
CA ILE A 102 -9.87 -14.88 -3.19
C ILE A 102 -11.04 -15.84 -3.04
N TYR A 103 -12.27 -15.34 -3.12
CA TYR A 103 -13.48 -16.17 -3.09
C TYR A 103 -13.59 -17.10 -4.31
N VAL A 104 -13.28 -16.63 -5.52
CA VAL A 104 -13.24 -17.50 -6.71
C VAL A 104 -12.24 -18.66 -6.53
N PHE A 105 -11.09 -18.40 -5.90
CA PHE A 105 -10.03 -19.38 -5.66
C PHE A 105 -10.16 -20.14 -4.33
N GLY A 106 -11.37 -20.22 -3.77
CA GLY A 106 -11.67 -21.11 -2.64
C GLY A 106 -11.49 -20.52 -1.25
N GLY A 107 -11.05 -19.26 -1.11
CA GLY A 107 -11.03 -18.57 0.17
C GLY A 107 -12.46 -18.28 0.66
N ARG A 108 -12.77 -18.59 1.91
CA ARG A 108 -14.12 -18.44 2.48
C ARG A 108 -14.13 -17.67 3.80
N GLU A 109 -12.96 -17.25 4.26
CA GLU A 109 -12.83 -16.42 5.46
C GLU A 109 -13.38 -15.01 5.20
N SER A 110 -13.58 -14.24 6.25
CA SER A 110 -14.29 -12.97 6.15
C SER A 110 -13.54 -11.91 5.31
N TYR A 111 -14.28 -10.91 4.82
CA TYR A 111 -13.70 -9.71 4.19
C TYR A 111 -12.64 -9.03 5.09
N ILE A 112 -12.84 -9.07 6.41
CA ILE A 112 -11.90 -8.50 7.39
C ILE A 112 -10.52 -9.14 7.27
N GLU A 113 -10.44 -10.44 6.96
CA GLU A 113 -9.17 -11.12 6.76
C GLU A 113 -8.46 -10.68 5.47
N THR A 114 -9.21 -10.36 4.41
CA THR A 114 -8.62 -9.73 3.21
C THR A 114 -8.14 -8.30 3.48
N LEU A 115 -8.89 -7.54 4.28
CA LEU A 115 -8.50 -6.20 4.68
C LEU A 115 -7.21 -6.22 5.51
N LYS A 116 -7.12 -7.08 6.53
CA LYS A 116 -5.90 -7.30 7.32
C LYS A 116 -4.74 -7.74 6.44
N SER A 117 -4.95 -8.73 5.57
CA SER A 117 -3.94 -9.19 4.60
C SER A 117 -3.36 -8.02 3.79
N THR A 118 -4.22 -7.15 3.28
CA THR A 118 -3.79 -5.99 2.50
C THR A 118 -3.03 -4.97 3.34
N ILE A 119 -3.57 -4.62 4.51
CA ILE A 119 -2.96 -3.65 5.44
C ILE A 119 -1.53 -4.04 5.79
N TYR A 120 -1.33 -5.28 6.26
CA TYR A 120 -0.02 -5.72 6.73
C TYR A 120 0.96 -5.93 5.60
N SER A 121 0.50 -6.31 4.40
CA SER A 121 1.36 -6.48 3.24
C SER A 121 1.91 -5.15 2.71
N LEU A 122 1.20 -4.04 2.89
CA LEU A 122 1.63 -2.69 2.47
C LEU A 122 2.75 -2.08 3.33
N THR A 123 3.03 -2.65 4.50
CA THR A 123 4.06 -2.18 5.44
C THR A 123 5.39 -1.77 4.78
N PRO A 124 6.09 -2.62 3.98
CA PRO A 124 7.34 -2.23 3.32
C PRO A 124 7.19 -1.00 2.40
N VAL A 125 6.05 -0.90 1.69
CA VAL A 125 5.78 0.23 0.79
C VAL A 125 5.57 1.51 1.60
N PHE A 126 4.84 1.45 2.71
CA PHE A 126 4.66 2.62 3.56
C PHE A 126 5.94 3.07 4.26
N LEU A 127 6.81 2.13 4.63
CA LEU A 127 8.07 2.46 5.31
C LEU A 127 9.16 2.96 4.38
N PHE A 128 9.23 2.44 3.15
CA PHE A 128 10.37 2.65 2.27
C PHE A 128 10.01 3.08 0.84
N GLY A 129 8.73 3.05 0.45
CA GLY A 129 8.28 3.33 -0.92
C GLY A 129 8.45 4.79 -1.35
N TRP A 130 8.72 5.69 -0.41
CA TRP A 130 9.13 7.06 -0.69
C TRP A 130 10.61 7.18 -1.12
N VAL A 131 11.42 6.11 -0.98
CA VAL A 131 12.82 6.08 -1.42
C VAL A 131 12.89 5.73 -2.92
N PRO A 132 13.41 6.61 -3.78
CA PRO A 132 13.29 6.48 -5.24
C PRO A 132 13.88 5.19 -5.82
N ILE A 133 15.03 4.73 -5.29
CA ILE A 133 15.83 3.64 -5.87
C ILE A 133 15.34 2.26 -5.42
N VAL A 134 14.72 2.18 -4.24
CA VAL A 134 14.43 0.88 -3.57
C VAL A 134 13.05 0.34 -3.96
N SER A 135 12.28 1.10 -4.73
CA SER A 135 10.89 0.82 -5.07
C SER A 135 10.67 -0.59 -5.64
N LEU A 136 11.49 -1.06 -6.59
CA LEU A 136 11.32 -2.39 -7.19
C LEU A 136 11.46 -3.54 -6.17
N ILE A 137 12.45 -3.45 -5.27
CA ILE A 137 12.68 -4.47 -4.24
C ILE A 137 11.50 -4.52 -3.26
N LEU A 138 10.95 -3.35 -2.92
CA LEU A 138 9.81 -3.25 -2.01
C LEU A 138 8.53 -3.79 -2.63
N TRP A 139 8.34 -3.64 -3.93
CA TRP A 139 7.22 -4.26 -4.64
C TRP A 139 7.32 -5.79 -4.59
N ILE A 140 8.51 -6.36 -4.83
CA ILE A 140 8.72 -7.80 -4.69
C ILE A 140 8.42 -8.26 -3.25
N TRP A 141 8.87 -7.50 -2.25
CA TRP A 141 8.59 -7.84 -0.85
C TRP A 141 7.11 -7.74 -0.51
N TYR A 142 6.43 -6.69 -0.96
CA TYR A 142 4.97 -6.54 -0.87
C TYR A 142 4.26 -7.75 -1.44
N LEU A 143 4.64 -8.21 -2.64
CA LEU A 143 4.05 -9.38 -3.28
C LEU A 143 4.21 -10.64 -2.40
N ILE A 144 5.42 -10.88 -1.89
CA ILE A 144 5.69 -12.02 -1.00
C ILE A 144 4.76 -11.97 0.22
N LEU A 145 4.65 -10.83 0.89
CA LEU A 145 3.78 -10.65 2.04
C LEU A 145 2.31 -10.83 1.70
N GLN A 146 1.87 -10.32 0.55
CA GLN A 146 0.50 -10.44 0.09
C GLN A 146 0.12 -11.90 -0.16
N LEU A 147 0.97 -12.67 -0.81
CA LEU A 147 0.72 -14.09 -1.08
C LEU A 147 0.66 -14.92 0.20
N PHE A 148 1.62 -14.72 1.11
CA PHE A 148 1.64 -15.45 2.38
C PHE A 148 0.47 -15.05 3.28
N SER A 149 0.12 -13.76 3.36
CA SER A 149 -1.00 -13.31 4.19
C SER A 149 -2.33 -13.85 3.67
N ILE A 150 -2.57 -13.82 2.36
CA ILE A 150 -3.77 -14.42 1.77
C ILE A 150 -3.82 -15.91 2.07
N SER A 151 -2.73 -16.64 1.78
CA SER A 151 -2.69 -18.09 1.97
C SER A 151 -2.96 -18.50 3.42
N GLN A 152 -2.39 -17.78 4.39
CA GLN A 152 -2.51 -18.13 5.81
C GLN A 152 -3.83 -17.65 6.41
N LEU A 153 -4.24 -16.40 6.14
CA LEU A 153 -5.48 -15.86 6.70
C LEU A 153 -6.73 -16.48 6.07
N HIS A 154 -6.70 -16.78 4.77
CA HIS A 154 -7.81 -17.44 4.07
C HIS A 154 -7.70 -18.96 4.02
N ARG A 155 -6.65 -19.53 4.62
CA ARG A 155 -6.40 -20.98 4.72
C ARG A 155 -6.46 -21.70 3.37
N ILE A 156 -5.99 -21.03 2.32
CA ILE A 156 -5.88 -21.58 0.96
C ILE A 156 -4.42 -21.87 0.62
N PRO A 157 -4.13 -22.86 -0.24
CA PRO A 157 -2.75 -23.11 -0.67
C PRO A 157 -2.16 -21.90 -1.39
N LEU A 158 -0.83 -21.73 -1.27
CA LEU A 158 -0.10 -20.59 -1.83
C LEU A 158 -0.33 -20.41 -3.35
N SER A 159 -0.53 -21.51 -4.08
CA SER A 159 -0.87 -21.46 -5.51
C SER A 159 -2.21 -20.77 -5.79
N HIS A 160 -3.22 -21.00 -4.97
CA HIS A 160 -4.53 -20.37 -5.11
C HIS A 160 -4.46 -18.89 -4.73
N ALA A 161 -3.73 -18.55 -3.67
CA ALA A 161 -3.43 -17.16 -3.32
C ALA A 161 -2.72 -16.41 -4.46
N PHE A 162 -1.75 -17.07 -5.10
CA PHE A 162 -1.04 -16.53 -6.26
C PHE A 162 -1.98 -16.24 -7.44
N PHE A 163 -2.81 -17.20 -7.84
CA PHE A 163 -3.75 -16.99 -8.95
C PHE A 163 -4.83 -15.96 -8.62
N ALA A 164 -5.35 -15.94 -7.39
CA ALA A 164 -6.29 -14.93 -6.94
C ALA A 164 -5.71 -13.52 -7.07
N PHE A 165 -4.49 -13.33 -6.57
CA PHE A 165 -3.80 -12.05 -6.66
C PHE A 165 -3.49 -11.68 -8.12
N LEU A 166 -2.90 -12.60 -8.91
CA LEU A 166 -2.51 -12.34 -10.29
C LEU A 166 -3.72 -11.95 -11.17
N ILE A 167 -4.82 -12.68 -11.05
CA ILE A 167 -6.04 -12.41 -11.83
C ILE A 167 -6.70 -11.11 -11.39
N SER A 168 -6.62 -10.76 -10.10
CA SER A 168 -7.12 -9.47 -9.62
C SER A 168 -6.47 -8.27 -10.29
N LEU A 169 -5.24 -8.41 -10.80
CA LEU A 169 -4.53 -7.33 -11.48
C LEU A 169 -4.96 -7.14 -12.95
N VAL A 170 -5.49 -8.18 -13.61
CA VAL A 170 -5.81 -8.13 -15.05
C VAL A 170 -6.81 -7.02 -15.37
N PRO A 171 -7.95 -6.87 -14.66
CA PRO A 171 -8.90 -5.80 -14.94
C PRO A 171 -8.35 -4.42 -14.61
N ILE A 172 -7.47 -4.30 -13.60
CA ILE A 172 -6.83 -3.04 -13.23
C ILE A 172 -5.93 -2.55 -14.37
N PHE A 173 -5.06 -3.42 -14.89
CA PHE A 173 -4.19 -3.09 -16.02
C PHE A 173 -4.98 -2.84 -17.31
N SER A 174 -6.06 -3.58 -17.53
CA SER A 174 -6.92 -3.40 -18.71
C SER A 174 -7.66 -2.05 -18.68
N ALA A 175 -8.19 -1.66 -17.52
CA ALA A 175 -8.82 -0.35 -17.33
C ALA A 175 -7.80 0.78 -17.52
N PHE A 176 -6.59 0.63 -16.99
CA PHE A 176 -5.52 1.60 -17.18
C PHE A 176 -5.15 1.78 -18.65
N ALA A 177 -4.98 0.68 -19.40
CA ALA A 177 -4.68 0.73 -20.83
C ALA A 177 -5.80 1.40 -21.66
N PHE A 178 -7.06 1.16 -21.30
CA PHE A 178 -8.21 1.75 -22.00
C PHE A 178 -8.32 3.27 -21.75
N LEU A 179 -8.02 3.75 -20.55
CA LEU A 179 -8.09 5.17 -20.18
C LEU A 179 -6.97 6.03 -20.81
N GLN A 180 -5.96 5.40 -21.41
CA GLN A 180 -4.83 6.08 -22.07
C GLN A 180 -5.02 6.25 -23.59
N ILE A 181 -6.18 5.84 -24.13
CA ILE A 181 -6.60 5.99 -25.53
C ILE A 181 -7.60 7.15 -25.62
#